data_AF-A0A429S3E9-F1
#
_entry.id   AF-A0A429S3E9-F1
#
_cell.length_a   1.000
_cell.length_b   1.000
_cell.length_c   1.000
_cell.angle_alpha   90.00
_cell.angle_beta   90.00
_cell.angle_gamma   90.00
#
_symmetry.space_group_name_H-M   'P 1'
#
loop_
_entity.id
_entity.type
_entity.pdbx_description
1 polymer ?
#
loop_
_entity_poly.entity_id
_entity_poly.type
_entity_poly.pdbx_seq_one_letter_code
_entity_poly.pdbx_strand_id
1 'polypeptide(L)'
;MATGRTHRPATRSRGIPEATVARLPLYLRALTALSERSVPTVSSEELAAAAGVNSAKLRKDFSYLGSYGTRGVGYDVEYLVYQISRELGLTQDWPVVIVGIGNLGAALANYGGFASRGFRVAALIDADPAMAGKPVAGIAVQHTDELEKIISDNGVSIGVIATPAGAAQQVCDRLVAAGVTSILNFAPTVLSVPDGVDVRKVDLSIELQILAFHEQRKAGEDSGAEGGSGGPGAGAGAAGPVGSGPDASRPAVASGATGADAGAVASAAAAAAAADDAAAAARKGRPEGDVPAVMPA
;
A
#
# COMPACT_ATOMS: atom_id res chain seq x y z
N MET A 1 -13.41 -49.91 -24.97
CA MET A 1 -12.80 -48.57 -24.94
C MET A 1 -13.82 -47.57 -25.46
N ALA A 2 -14.40 -46.76 -24.59
CA ALA A 2 -15.35 -45.71 -24.93
C ALA A 2 -14.84 -44.40 -24.32
N THR A 3 -14.62 -43.41 -25.18
CA THR A 3 -14.03 -42.11 -24.84
C THR A 3 -15.07 -41.23 -24.13
N GLY A 4 -14.90 -41.08 -22.82
CA GLY A 4 -15.68 -40.15 -21.99
C GLY A 4 -15.34 -38.71 -22.37
N ARG A 5 -16.24 -38.07 -23.11
CA ARG A 5 -16.20 -36.64 -23.43
C ARG A 5 -16.44 -35.87 -22.12
N THR A 6 -15.37 -35.32 -21.52
CA THR A 6 -15.45 -34.51 -20.32
C THR A 6 -16.22 -33.22 -20.62
N HIS A 7 -17.32 -33.04 -19.89
CA HIS A 7 -18.09 -31.81 -19.89
C HIS A 7 -17.25 -30.71 -19.22
N ARG A 8 -16.69 -29.80 -20.01
CA ARG A 8 -16.00 -28.60 -19.51
C ARG A 8 -17.06 -27.58 -19.10
N PRO A 9 -17.17 -27.19 -17.81
CA PRO A 9 -18.05 -26.10 -17.43
C PRO A 9 -17.58 -24.82 -18.13
N ALA A 10 -18.50 -24.19 -18.85
CA ALA A 10 -18.27 -22.93 -19.53
C ALA A 10 -18.53 -21.76 -18.57
N THR A 11 -17.49 -21.29 -17.89
CA THR A 11 -17.43 -19.91 -17.37
C THR A 11 -16.02 -19.37 -17.57
N ARG A 12 -15.73 -18.88 -18.78
CA ARG A 12 -14.61 -17.94 -18.95
C ARG A 12 -15.10 -16.59 -18.47
N SER A 13 -15.01 -16.32 -17.16
CA SER A 13 -14.91 -14.92 -16.73
C SER A 13 -13.66 -14.37 -17.42
N ARG A 14 -13.78 -13.26 -18.14
CA ARG A 14 -12.59 -12.45 -18.44
C ARG A 14 -12.20 -11.86 -17.08
N GLY A 15 -11.37 -12.58 -16.34
CA GLY A 15 -10.90 -12.17 -15.02
C GLY A 15 -10.36 -10.75 -15.09
N ILE A 16 -10.64 -9.95 -14.06
CA ILE A 16 -10.09 -8.61 -13.93
C ILE A 16 -8.56 -8.74 -13.88
N PRO A 17 -7.81 -7.99 -14.70
CA PRO A 17 -6.35 -8.03 -14.64
C PRO A 17 -5.85 -7.71 -13.23
N GLU A 18 -4.83 -8.43 -12.76
CA GLU A 18 -4.23 -8.20 -11.42
C GLU A 18 -3.80 -6.74 -11.23
N ALA A 19 -3.24 -6.13 -12.28
CA ALA A 19 -2.89 -4.70 -12.28
C ALA A 19 -4.10 -3.79 -12.03
N THR A 20 -5.30 -4.17 -12.50
CA THR A 20 -6.54 -3.45 -12.22
C THR A 20 -6.98 -3.67 -10.78
N VAL A 21 -6.93 -4.92 -10.28
CA VAL A 21 -7.24 -5.24 -8.86
C VAL A 21 -6.36 -4.43 -7.91
N ALA A 22 -5.07 -4.28 -8.21
CA ALA A 22 -4.16 -3.46 -7.42
C ALA A 22 -4.58 -1.97 -7.32
N ARG A 23 -5.23 -1.43 -8.36
CA ARG A 23 -5.69 -0.03 -8.43
C ARG A 23 -7.10 0.20 -7.89
N LEU A 24 -7.95 -0.82 -7.83
CA LEU A 24 -9.32 -0.69 -7.34
C LEU A 24 -9.41 -0.06 -5.92
N PRO A 25 -8.52 -0.38 -4.97
CA PRO A 25 -8.50 0.29 -3.66
C PRO A 25 -8.27 1.81 -3.74
N LEU A 26 -7.50 2.30 -4.72
CA LEU A 26 -7.30 3.74 -4.93
C LEU A 26 -8.60 4.43 -5.34
N TYR A 27 -9.31 3.82 -6.29
CA TYR A 27 -10.59 4.31 -6.77
C TYR A 27 -11.62 4.31 -5.66
N LEU A 28 -11.69 3.22 -4.89
CA LEU A 28 -12.58 3.12 -3.75
C LEU A 28 -12.29 4.22 -2.73
N ARG A 29 -11.02 4.48 -2.39
CA ARG A 29 -10.65 5.57 -1.47
C ARG A 29 -11.14 6.94 -1.96
N ALA A 30 -10.93 7.25 -3.24
CA ALA A 30 -11.37 8.52 -3.82
C ALA A 30 -12.91 8.64 -3.83
N LEU A 31 -13.62 7.55 -4.17
CA LEU A 31 -15.07 7.48 -4.19
C LEU A 31 -15.68 7.59 -2.79
N THR A 32 -15.10 6.94 -1.77
CA THR A 32 -15.56 7.08 -0.38
C THR A 32 -15.46 8.53 0.08
N ALA A 33 -14.36 9.23 -0.22
CA ALA A 33 -14.20 10.64 0.12
C ALA A 33 -15.19 11.56 -0.64
N LEU A 34 -15.65 11.16 -1.84
CA LEU A 34 -16.72 11.87 -2.56
C LEU A 34 -18.09 11.59 -1.95
N SER A 35 -18.35 10.34 -1.55
CA SER A 35 -19.58 9.91 -0.89
C SER A 35 -19.77 10.59 0.48
N GLU A 36 -18.71 10.70 1.28
CA GLU A 36 -18.73 11.44 2.56
C GLU A 36 -19.07 12.93 2.39
N ARG A 37 -18.81 13.50 1.21
CA ARG A 37 -19.19 14.87 0.84
C ARG A 37 -20.53 14.96 0.12
N SER A 38 -21.28 13.85 0.08
CA SER A 38 -22.57 13.72 -0.59
C SER A 38 -22.55 14.13 -2.07
N VAL A 39 -21.43 13.87 -2.76
CA VAL A 39 -21.33 14.07 -4.22
C VAL A 39 -22.05 12.92 -4.91
N PRO A 40 -23.13 13.16 -5.67
CA PRO A 40 -23.92 12.08 -6.27
C PRO A 40 -23.24 11.47 -7.50
N THR A 41 -22.59 12.30 -8.32
CA THR A 41 -21.96 11.89 -9.57
C THR A 41 -20.57 12.49 -9.73
N VAL A 42 -19.65 11.75 -10.33
CA VAL A 42 -18.28 12.20 -10.62
C VAL A 42 -17.87 11.88 -12.05
N SER A 43 -17.16 12.79 -12.71
CA SER A 43 -16.60 12.51 -14.03
C SER A 43 -15.39 11.57 -13.96
N SER A 44 -15.05 10.91 -15.08
CA SER A 44 -13.83 10.10 -15.17
C SER A 44 -12.54 10.88 -14.97
N GLU A 45 -12.55 12.19 -15.24
CA GLU A 45 -11.36 13.04 -15.14
C GLU A 45 -11.14 13.48 -13.70
N GLU A 46 -12.19 13.95 -13.03
CA GLU A 46 -12.14 14.29 -11.61
C GLU A 46 -11.79 13.07 -10.75
N LEU A 47 -12.41 11.92 -11.01
CA LEU A 47 -12.12 10.71 -10.26
C LEU A 47 -10.69 10.21 -10.51
N ALA A 48 -10.19 10.28 -11.74
CA ALA A 48 -8.83 9.90 -12.07
C ALA A 48 -7.81 10.82 -11.40
N ALA A 49 -8.07 12.14 -11.37
CA ALA A 49 -7.25 13.11 -10.65
C ALA A 49 -7.24 12.81 -9.14
N ALA A 50 -8.40 12.56 -8.53
CA ALA A 50 -8.51 12.23 -7.11
C ALA A 50 -7.81 10.90 -6.75
N ALA A 51 -7.81 9.93 -7.68
CA ALA A 51 -7.12 8.65 -7.50
C ALA A 51 -5.63 8.67 -7.91
N GLY A 52 -5.14 9.76 -8.51
CA GLY A 52 -3.76 9.87 -8.99
C GLY A 52 -3.45 9.00 -10.22
N VAL A 53 -4.45 8.72 -11.07
CA VAL A 53 -4.29 7.91 -12.29
C VAL A 53 -4.65 8.68 -13.56
N ASN A 54 -4.32 8.11 -14.72
CA ASN A 54 -4.78 8.62 -16.01
C ASN A 54 -6.27 8.23 -16.25
N SER A 55 -7.10 9.17 -16.70
CA SER A 55 -8.53 8.94 -16.96
C SER A 55 -8.80 7.85 -18.01
N ALA A 56 -7.93 7.67 -19.01
CA ALA A 56 -8.04 6.58 -19.98
C ALA A 56 -7.79 5.21 -19.31
N LYS A 57 -6.85 5.11 -18.36
CA LYS A 57 -6.64 3.89 -17.58
C LYS A 57 -7.84 3.60 -16.68
N LEU A 58 -8.37 4.61 -16.00
CA LEU A 58 -9.56 4.46 -15.16
C LEU A 58 -10.77 3.94 -15.95
N ARG A 59 -11.06 4.54 -17.12
CA ARG A 59 -12.15 4.07 -17.98
C ARG A 59 -11.95 2.62 -18.43
N LYS A 60 -10.71 2.24 -18.74
CA LYS A 60 -10.35 0.86 -19.10
C LYS A 60 -10.55 -0.09 -17.92
N ASP A 61 -10.11 0.29 -16.72
CA ASP A 61 -10.28 -0.50 -15.50
C ASP A 61 -11.74 -0.75 -15.18
N PHE A 62 -12.57 0.30 -15.24
CA PHE A 62 -14.00 0.19 -14.97
C PHE A 62 -14.72 -0.63 -16.03
N SER A 63 -14.23 -0.64 -17.28
CA SER A 63 -14.81 -1.49 -18.32
C SER A 63 -14.73 -2.99 -18.01
N TYR A 64 -13.79 -3.43 -17.15
CA TYR A 64 -13.73 -4.81 -16.67
C TYR A 64 -14.75 -5.11 -15.56
N LEU A 65 -15.11 -4.11 -14.76
CA LEU A 65 -16.12 -4.22 -13.71
C LEU A 65 -17.55 -4.18 -14.28
N GLY A 66 -17.75 -3.46 -15.38
CA GLY A 66 -19.03 -3.27 -16.05
C GLY A 66 -19.20 -1.86 -16.64
N SER A 67 -20.33 -1.61 -17.29
CA SER A 67 -20.67 -0.29 -17.82
C SER A 67 -21.38 0.54 -16.75
N TYR A 68 -20.61 1.28 -15.94
CA TYR A 68 -21.14 2.04 -14.79
C TYR A 68 -21.13 3.55 -14.97
N GLY A 69 -20.86 4.03 -16.18
CA GLY A 69 -20.88 5.45 -16.51
C GLY A 69 -21.92 5.75 -17.58
N THR A 70 -22.64 6.85 -17.41
CA THR A 70 -23.51 7.40 -18.46
C THR A 70 -22.76 8.52 -19.17
N ARG A 71 -22.65 8.43 -20.50
CA ARG A 71 -21.99 9.47 -21.32
C ARG A 71 -22.66 10.82 -21.04
N GLY A 72 -21.87 11.81 -20.64
CA GLY A 72 -22.34 13.17 -20.32
C GLY A 72 -22.84 13.38 -18.88
N VAL A 73 -22.97 12.32 -18.08
CA VAL A 73 -23.39 12.41 -16.66
C VAL A 73 -22.27 11.99 -15.71
N GLY A 74 -21.42 11.06 -16.13
CA GLY A 74 -20.35 10.52 -15.29
C GLY A 74 -20.78 9.23 -14.59
N TYR A 75 -20.17 8.97 -13.43
CA TYR A 75 -20.42 7.79 -12.62
C TYR A 75 -21.21 8.14 -11.38
N ASP A 76 -22.18 7.31 -11.03
CA ASP A 76 -22.85 7.36 -9.73
C ASP A 76 -21.86 6.92 -8.63
N VAL A 77 -21.65 7.78 -7.65
CA VAL A 77 -20.61 7.59 -6.63
C VAL A 77 -20.97 6.44 -5.69
N GLU A 78 -22.17 6.43 -5.13
CA GLU A 78 -22.59 5.38 -4.17
C GLU A 78 -22.64 4.01 -4.84
N TYR A 79 -23.16 3.95 -6.07
CA TYR A 79 -23.23 2.72 -6.83
C TYR A 79 -21.83 2.18 -7.16
N LEU A 80 -20.88 3.04 -7.55
CA LEU A 80 -19.49 2.60 -7.78
C LEU A 80 -18.79 2.15 -6.49
N VAL A 81 -19.01 2.83 -5.36
CA VAL A 81 -18.50 2.39 -4.06
C VAL A 81 -18.96 0.96 -3.78
N TYR A 82 -20.25 0.69 -3.97
CA TYR A 82 -20.82 -0.64 -3.77
C TYR A 82 -20.21 -1.70 -4.70
N GLN A 83 -20.15 -1.43 -6.02
CA GLN A 83 -19.61 -2.38 -6.99
C GLN A 83 -18.13 -2.69 -6.75
N ILE A 84 -17.30 -1.68 -6.50
CA ILE A 84 -15.88 -1.89 -6.25
C ILE A 84 -15.66 -2.63 -4.92
N SER A 85 -16.42 -2.28 -3.88
CA SER A 85 -16.36 -2.99 -2.59
C SER A 85 -16.75 -4.46 -2.74
N ARG A 86 -17.79 -4.75 -3.53
CA ARG A 86 -18.21 -6.12 -3.83
C ARG A 86 -17.12 -6.90 -4.58
N GLU A 87 -16.53 -6.30 -5.60
CA GLU A 87 -15.48 -6.96 -6.39
C GLU A 87 -14.21 -7.23 -5.58
N LEU A 88 -13.85 -6.31 -4.67
CA LEU A 88 -12.74 -6.47 -3.75
C LEU A 88 -13.05 -7.41 -2.58
N GLY A 89 -14.27 -7.95 -2.49
CA GLY A 89 -14.70 -8.81 -1.39
C GLY A 89 -14.86 -8.06 -0.07
N LEU A 90 -14.95 -6.73 -0.07
CA LEU A 90 -15.09 -5.90 1.15
C LEU A 90 -16.55 -5.80 1.65
N THR A 91 -17.45 -6.63 1.10
CA THR A 91 -18.84 -6.77 1.56
C THR A 91 -19.00 -7.80 2.67
N GLN A 92 -17.91 -8.46 3.05
CA GLN A 92 -17.80 -9.41 4.15
C GLN A 92 -16.67 -8.98 5.09
N ASP A 93 -16.76 -9.39 6.35
CA ASP A 93 -15.70 -9.17 7.32
C ASP A 93 -14.59 -10.20 7.13
N TRP A 94 -13.35 -9.71 6.99
CA TRP A 94 -12.14 -10.50 6.95
C TRP A 94 -11.46 -10.44 8.32
N PRO A 95 -11.45 -11.53 9.10
CA PRO A 95 -10.75 -11.57 10.38
C PRO A 95 -9.24 -11.55 10.16
N VAL A 96 -8.58 -10.56 10.77
CA VAL A 96 -7.14 -10.31 10.66
C VAL A 96 -6.46 -10.63 12.00
N VAL A 97 -5.33 -11.34 11.95
CA VAL A 97 -4.42 -11.46 13.09
C VAL A 97 -3.19 -10.58 12.86
N ILE A 98 -2.76 -9.84 13.88
CA ILE A 98 -1.52 -9.07 13.84
C ILE A 98 -0.50 -9.75 14.75
N VAL A 99 0.64 -10.13 14.21
CA VAL A 99 1.74 -10.77 14.94
C VAL A 99 2.91 -9.80 15.07
N GLY A 100 3.33 -9.56 16.31
CA GLY A 100 4.32 -8.56 16.70
C GLY A 100 3.66 -7.23 17.06
N ILE A 101 3.41 -7.01 18.34
CA ILE A 101 2.78 -5.80 18.92
C ILE A 101 3.86 -4.87 19.49
N GLY A 102 4.85 -4.57 18.66
CA GLY A 102 5.74 -3.42 18.85
C GLY A 102 5.07 -2.11 18.42
N ASN A 103 5.86 -1.07 18.17
CA ASN A 103 5.34 0.25 17.75
C ASN A 103 4.44 0.15 16.51
N LEU A 104 4.89 -0.55 15.46
CA LEU A 104 4.13 -0.70 14.22
C LEU A 104 2.88 -1.55 14.40
N GLY A 105 2.99 -2.71 15.08
CA GLY A 105 1.83 -3.57 15.33
C GLY A 105 0.75 -2.89 16.15
N ALA A 106 1.13 -2.13 17.18
CA ALA A 106 0.19 -1.34 17.97
C ALA A 106 -0.45 -0.21 17.17
N ALA A 107 0.29 0.47 16.29
CA ALA A 107 -0.27 1.49 15.40
C ALA A 107 -1.28 0.88 14.41
N LEU A 108 -0.96 -0.28 13.82
CA LEU A 108 -1.85 -1.00 12.91
C LEU A 108 -3.12 -1.47 13.63
N ALA A 109 -3.02 -1.94 14.88
CA ALA A 109 -4.16 -2.36 15.68
C ALA A 109 -5.13 -1.20 16.00
N ASN A 110 -4.60 0.01 16.24
CA ASN A 110 -5.41 1.21 16.50
C ASN A 110 -5.94 1.89 15.22
N TYR A 111 -5.60 1.38 14.04
CA TYR A 111 -6.02 2.00 12.79
C TYR A 111 -7.48 1.67 12.47
N GLY A 112 -8.39 2.60 12.78
CA GLY A 112 -9.83 2.47 12.51
C GLY A 112 -10.19 2.29 11.02
N GLY A 113 -9.27 2.60 10.11
CA GLY A 113 -9.49 2.43 8.67
C GLY A 113 -9.52 0.97 8.18
N PHE A 114 -9.15 -0.01 9.02
CA PHE A 114 -9.34 -1.43 8.72
C PHE A 114 -10.80 -1.85 8.87
N ALA A 115 -11.42 -1.52 10.01
CA ALA A 115 -12.80 -1.89 10.29
C ALA A 115 -13.78 -1.30 9.27
N SER A 116 -13.57 -0.04 8.86
CA SER A 116 -14.41 0.61 7.84
C SER A 116 -14.26 0.02 6.43
N ARG A 117 -13.28 -0.85 6.22
CA ARG A 117 -13.01 -1.52 4.94
C ARG A 117 -13.27 -3.03 5.00
N GLY A 118 -13.97 -3.52 6.02
CA GLY A 118 -14.28 -4.94 6.19
C GLY A 118 -13.11 -5.78 6.71
N PHE A 119 -12.06 -5.16 7.26
CA PHE A 119 -10.96 -5.87 7.91
C PHE A 119 -11.10 -5.74 9.43
N ARG A 120 -11.56 -6.81 10.07
CA ARG A 120 -11.73 -6.85 11.52
C ARG A 120 -10.48 -7.42 12.17
N VAL A 121 -9.78 -6.62 12.99
CA VAL A 121 -8.70 -7.13 13.82
C VAL A 121 -9.30 -8.09 14.85
N ALA A 122 -9.05 -9.39 14.68
CA ALA A 122 -9.64 -10.45 15.50
C ALA A 122 -8.74 -10.84 16.67
N ALA A 123 -7.42 -10.78 16.48
CA ALA A 123 -6.46 -11.10 17.52
C ALA A 123 -5.13 -10.36 17.33
N LEU A 124 -4.47 -10.12 18.47
CA LEU A 124 -3.14 -9.52 18.56
C LEU A 124 -2.22 -10.54 19.22
N ILE A 125 -1.06 -10.80 18.62
CA ILE A 125 -0.13 -11.85 19.05
C ILE A 125 1.24 -11.24 19.30
N ASP A 126 1.85 -11.55 20.43
CA ASP A 126 3.25 -11.22 20.71
C ASP A 126 3.98 -12.40 21.37
N ALA A 127 5.30 -12.45 21.20
CA ALA A 127 6.17 -13.44 21.83
C ALA A 127 6.73 -12.94 23.17
N ASP A 128 6.69 -11.64 23.45
CA ASP A 128 7.05 -11.08 24.75
C ASP A 128 5.98 -11.44 25.78
N PRO A 129 6.30 -12.26 26.82
CA PRO A 129 5.35 -12.60 27.87
C PRO A 129 4.84 -11.36 28.63
N ALA A 130 5.60 -10.26 28.64
CA ALA A 130 5.16 -9.01 29.27
C ALA A 130 4.05 -8.32 28.46
N MET A 131 3.84 -8.67 27.19
CA MET A 131 2.76 -8.14 26.36
C MET A 131 1.47 -8.95 26.52
N ALA A 132 1.56 -10.23 26.86
CA ALA A 132 0.39 -11.08 27.05
C ALA A 132 -0.59 -10.49 28.10
N GLY A 133 -1.86 -10.43 27.73
CA GLY A 133 -2.95 -9.86 28.53
C GLY A 133 -3.07 -8.33 28.47
N LYS A 134 -2.08 -7.59 27.95
CA LYS A 134 -2.20 -6.14 27.82
C LYS A 134 -3.25 -5.79 26.75
N PRO A 135 -4.16 -4.83 27.03
CA PRO A 135 -5.10 -4.37 26.03
C PRO A 135 -4.42 -3.40 25.06
N VAL A 136 -4.56 -3.65 23.76
CA VAL A 136 -4.17 -2.74 22.68
C VAL A 136 -5.36 -2.59 21.75
N ALA A 137 -5.79 -1.36 21.48
CA ALA A 137 -7.02 -1.06 20.73
C ALA A 137 -8.28 -1.78 21.29
N GLY A 138 -8.30 -2.06 22.60
CA GLY A 138 -9.39 -2.81 23.25
C GLY A 138 -9.33 -4.34 23.09
N ILE A 139 -8.31 -4.88 22.40
CA ILE A 139 -8.09 -6.32 22.22
C ILE A 139 -6.93 -6.76 23.11
N ALA A 140 -7.13 -7.82 23.89
CA ALA A 140 -6.05 -8.39 24.70
C ALA A 140 -5.01 -9.06 23.80
N VAL A 141 -3.73 -8.72 24.00
CA VAL A 141 -2.62 -9.39 23.32
C VAL A 141 -2.49 -10.80 23.88
N GLN A 142 -2.37 -11.79 23.00
CA GLN A 142 -2.21 -13.19 23.34
C GLN A 142 -0.79 -13.65 23.02
N HIS A 143 -0.34 -14.71 23.70
CA HIS A 143 1.00 -15.23 23.50
C HIS A 143 1.11 -16.01 22.19
N THR A 144 2.28 -15.96 21.55
CA THR A 144 2.55 -16.65 20.28
C THR A 144 2.34 -18.16 20.36
N ASP A 145 2.43 -18.78 21.53
CA ASP A 145 2.23 -20.24 21.68
C ASP A 145 0.78 -20.66 21.40
N GLU A 146 -0.18 -19.74 21.51
CA GLU A 146 -1.60 -20.02 21.25
C GLU A 146 -2.02 -19.70 19.80
N LEU A 147 -1.08 -19.32 18.93
CA LEU A 147 -1.35 -18.82 17.58
C LEU A 147 -2.28 -19.72 16.77
N GLU A 148 -2.00 -21.02 16.68
CA GLU A 148 -2.77 -21.97 15.87
C GLU A 148 -4.22 -22.09 16.37
N LYS A 149 -4.38 -22.13 17.70
CA LYS A 149 -5.70 -22.16 18.33
C LYS A 149 -6.48 -20.88 18.05
N ILE A 150 -5.83 -19.73 18.17
CA ILE A 150 -6.43 -18.41 17.93
C ILE A 150 -6.88 -18.27 16.48
N ILE A 151 -6.07 -18.76 15.52
CA ILE A 151 -6.41 -18.75 14.09
C ILE A 151 -7.69 -19.54 13.85
N SER A 152 -7.76 -20.76 14.41
CA SER A 152 -8.93 -21.64 14.30
C SER A 152 -10.17 -21.03 14.95
N ASP A 153 -10.06 -20.59 16.21
CA ASP A 153 -11.19 -20.06 16.99
C ASP A 153 -11.80 -18.79 16.38
N ASN A 154 -10.98 -17.98 15.70
CA ASN A 154 -11.41 -16.69 15.13
C ASN A 154 -11.69 -16.73 13.63
N GLY A 155 -11.46 -17.87 12.96
CA GLY A 155 -11.58 -17.98 11.50
C GLY A 155 -10.67 -16.99 10.75
N VAL A 156 -9.43 -16.83 11.23
CA VAL A 156 -8.48 -15.86 10.66
C VAL A 156 -8.23 -16.14 9.19
N SER A 157 -8.46 -15.13 8.36
CA SER A 157 -8.26 -15.21 6.91
C SER A 157 -6.98 -14.51 6.45
N ILE A 158 -6.53 -13.50 7.19
CA ILE A 158 -5.36 -12.68 6.82
C ILE A 158 -4.41 -12.56 8.01
N GLY A 159 -3.12 -12.82 7.77
CA GLY A 159 -2.05 -12.62 8.74
C GLY A 159 -1.25 -11.35 8.45
N VAL A 160 -1.06 -10.50 9.44
CA VAL A 160 -0.16 -9.34 9.37
C VAL A 160 1.08 -9.64 10.20
N ILE A 161 2.26 -9.60 9.57
CA ILE A 161 3.55 -9.82 10.23
C ILE A 161 4.24 -8.48 10.41
N ALA A 162 4.33 -8.04 11.67
CA ALA A 162 5.02 -6.82 12.11
C ALA A 162 6.15 -7.16 13.11
N THR A 163 6.75 -8.34 12.97
CA THR A 163 7.85 -8.81 13.82
C THR A 163 9.22 -8.37 13.28
N PRO A 164 10.29 -8.46 14.10
CA PRO A 164 11.66 -8.37 13.60
C PRO A 164 11.96 -9.42 12.51
N ALA A 165 12.93 -9.13 11.65
CA ALA A 165 13.27 -9.97 10.50
C ALA A 165 13.59 -11.43 10.87
N GLY A 166 14.32 -11.64 11.97
CA GLY A 166 14.73 -12.99 12.40
C GLY A 166 13.58 -13.91 12.81
N ALA A 167 12.43 -13.36 13.21
CA ALA A 167 11.25 -14.13 13.62
C ALA A 167 10.20 -14.27 12.50
N ALA A 168 10.27 -13.45 11.45
CA ALA A 168 9.20 -13.31 10.47
C ALA A 168 8.91 -14.59 9.67
N GLN A 169 9.95 -15.34 9.27
CA GLN A 169 9.77 -16.60 8.55
C GLN A 169 9.08 -17.65 9.42
N GLN A 170 9.50 -17.81 10.67
CA GLN A 170 8.89 -18.77 11.59
C GLN A 170 7.41 -18.45 11.84
N VAL A 171 7.07 -17.16 12.00
CA VAL A 171 5.67 -16.73 12.12
C VAL A 171 4.88 -17.01 10.85
N CYS A 172 5.46 -16.74 9.68
CA CYS A 172 4.85 -17.03 8.39
C CYS A 172 4.54 -18.52 8.23
N ASP A 173 5.50 -19.39 8.52
CA ASP A 173 5.33 -20.85 8.42
C ASP A 173 4.20 -21.35 9.32
N ARG A 174 4.09 -20.81 10.55
CA ARG A 174 3.01 -21.16 11.47
C ARG A 174 1.65 -20.65 11.01
N LEU A 175 1.56 -19.43 10.47
CA LEU A 175 0.33 -18.90 9.88
C LEU A 175 -0.15 -19.80 8.73
N VAL A 176 0.77 -20.18 7.83
CA VAL A 176 0.47 -21.05 6.69
C VAL A 176 0.06 -22.45 7.16
N ALA A 177 0.77 -23.03 8.13
CA ALA A 177 0.44 -24.33 8.70
C ALA A 177 -0.95 -24.35 9.37
N ALA A 178 -1.38 -23.22 9.94
CA ALA A 178 -2.71 -23.03 10.50
C ALA A 178 -3.79 -22.71 9.44
N GLY A 179 -3.42 -22.64 8.16
CA GLY A 179 -4.36 -22.48 7.04
C GLY A 179 -4.54 -21.04 6.53
N VAL A 180 -3.75 -20.08 7.01
CA VAL A 180 -3.80 -18.69 6.51
C VAL A 180 -3.07 -18.61 5.17
N THR A 181 -3.78 -18.21 4.12
CA THR A 181 -3.25 -18.14 2.75
C THR A 181 -2.94 -16.72 2.27
N SER A 182 -3.29 -15.69 3.05
CA SER A 182 -3.04 -14.29 2.70
C SER A 182 -2.24 -13.59 3.79
N ILE A 183 -1.05 -13.11 3.46
CA ILE A 183 -0.10 -12.55 4.42
C ILE A 183 0.34 -11.14 3.98
N LEU A 184 0.22 -10.18 4.88
CA LEU A 184 0.76 -8.83 4.75
C LEU A 184 2.04 -8.72 5.58
N ASN A 185 3.18 -8.60 4.91
CA ASN A 185 4.49 -8.61 5.56
C ASN A 185 5.10 -7.20 5.65
N PHE A 186 5.27 -6.70 6.88
CA PHE A 186 6.01 -5.48 7.18
C PHE A 186 7.44 -5.75 7.68
N ALA A 187 7.80 -7.02 7.93
CA ALA A 187 9.15 -7.35 8.34
C ALA A 187 10.13 -7.04 7.19
N PRO A 188 11.34 -6.52 7.47
CA PRO A 188 12.33 -6.17 6.45
C PRO A 188 13.06 -7.41 5.92
N THR A 189 12.31 -8.41 5.50
CA THR A 189 12.81 -9.66 4.93
C THR A 189 11.85 -10.18 3.86
N VAL A 190 12.37 -10.99 2.94
CA VAL A 190 11.57 -11.71 1.96
C VAL A 190 11.18 -13.05 2.58
N LEU A 191 9.89 -13.37 2.56
CA LEU A 191 9.36 -14.63 3.09
C LEU A 191 9.32 -15.68 1.98
N SER A 192 9.70 -16.90 2.32
CA SER A 192 9.48 -18.08 1.48
C SER A 192 8.13 -18.68 1.84
N VAL A 193 7.26 -18.89 0.86
CA VAL A 193 5.93 -19.48 1.06
C VAL A 193 5.64 -20.55 0.01
N PRO A 194 4.81 -21.57 0.32
CA PRO A 194 4.40 -22.56 -0.66
C PRO A 194 3.44 -21.97 -1.71
N ASP A 195 3.24 -22.70 -2.81
CA ASP A 195 2.28 -22.35 -3.84
C ASP A 195 0.85 -22.21 -3.25
N GLY A 196 0.13 -21.17 -3.67
CA GLY A 196 -1.23 -20.87 -3.19
C GLY A 196 -1.29 -19.98 -1.95
N VAL A 197 -0.15 -19.49 -1.44
CA VAL A 197 -0.08 -18.45 -0.40
C VAL A 197 0.34 -17.13 -1.03
N ASP A 198 -0.48 -16.10 -0.85
CA ASP A 198 -0.22 -14.76 -1.32
C ASP A 198 0.48 -13.94 -0.23
N VAL A 199 1.68 -13.44 -0.53
CA VAL A 199 2.43 -12.53 0.36
C VAL A 199 2.54 -11.16 -0.26
N ARG A 200 2.03 -10.14 0.42
CA ARG A 200 2.21 -8.74 0.05
C ARG A 200 3.23 -8.09 0.98
N LYS A 201 4.40 -7.73 0.45
CA LYS A 201 5.42 -7.00 1.21
C LYS A 201 5.11 -5.50 1.21
N VAL A 202 5.25 -4.87 2.38
CA VAL A 202 5.24 -3.42 2.55
C VAL A 202 6.59 -2.98 3.10
N ASP A 203 7.29 -2.14 2.34
CA ASP A 203 8.60 -1.61 2.74
C ASP A 203 8.61 -0.08 2.59
N LEU A 204 8.33 0.60 3.69
CA LEU A 204 8.24 2.06 3.72
C LEU A 204 9.59 2.74 3.43
N SER A 205 10.70 2.05 3.69
CA SER A 205 12.04 2.59 3.46
C SER A 205 12.34 2.68 1.97
N ILE A 206 11.92 1.68 1.19
CA ILE A 206 12.05 1.69 -0.27
C ILE A 206 11.25 2.84 -0.88
N GLU A 207 10.03 3.09 -0.40
CA GLU A 207 9.19 4.20 -0.87
C GLU A 207 9.86 5.56 -0.62
N LEU A 208 10.46 5.75 0.56
CA LEU A 208 11.21 6.97 0.87
C LEU A 208 12.47 7.14 0.01
N GLN A 209 13.18 6.05 -0.30
CA GLN A 209 14.35 6.10 -1.20
C GLN A 209 13.96 6.53 -2.61
N ILE A 210 12.81 6.06 -3.12
CA ILE A 210 12.27 6.49 -4.41
C ILE A 210 11.95 7.99 -4.38
N LEU A 211 11.32 8.49 -3.31
CA LEU A 211 11.07 9.92 -3.15
C LEU A 211 12.36 10.73 -3.08
N ALA A 212 13.37 10.26 -2.34
CA ALA A 212 14.68 10.92 -2.25
C ALA A 212 15.36 11.04 -3.63
N PHE A 213 15.25 10.00 -4.47
CA PHE A 213 15.75 10.06 -5.85
C PHE A 213 15.05 11.14 -6.68
N HIS A 214 13.73 11.27 -6.57
CA HIS A 214 12.99 12.32 -7.27
C HIS A 214 13.34 13.72 -6.78
N GLU A 215 13.49 13.92 -5.46
CA GLU A 215 13.90 15.20 -4.90
C GLU A 215 15.32 15.60 -5.33
N GLN A 216 16.25 14.65 -5.38
CA GLN A 216 17.60 14.91 -5.90
C GLN A 216 17.58 15.35 -7.37
N ARG A 217 16.71 14.77 -8.19
CA ARG A 217 16.57 15.15 -9.61
C ARG A 217 15.99 16.55 -9.79
N LYS A 218 14.96 16.91 -9.03
CA LYS A 218 14.40 18.27 -9.05
C LYS A 218 15.45 19.31 -8.67
N ALA A 219 16.20 19.06 -7.59
CA ALA A 219 17.28 19.95 -7.14
C ALA A 219 18.43 20.07 -8.16
N GLY A 220 18.73 18.99 -8.89
CA GLY A 220 19.73 19.00 -9.96
C GLY A 220 19.29 19.73 -11.24
N GLU A 221 17.99 19.71 -11.54
CA GLU A 221 17.40 20.45 -12.67
C GLU A 221 17.34 21.96 -12.40
N ASP A 222 17.12 22.38 -11.15
CA ASP A 222 17.18 23.79 -10.73
C ASP A 222 18.62 24.36 -10.72
N SER A 223 19.63 23.50 -10.50
CA SER A 223 21.04 23.91 -10.46
C SER A 223 21.68 24.07 -11.86
N GLY A 224 21.01 23.60 -12.93
CA GLY A 224 21.50 23.65 -14.30
C GLY A 224 21.05 24.89 -15.11
N ALA A 225 20.13 25.70 -14.56
CA ALA A 225 19.54 26.84 -15.26
C ALA A 225 20.31 28.17 -15.05
N GLU A 226 21.25 28.26 -14.11
CA GLU A 226 21.99 29.49 -13.78
C GLU A 226 23.44 29.55 -14.35
N GLY A 227 23.73 28.81 -15.42
CA GLY A 227 25.06 28.78 -16.06
C GLY A 227 25.19 29.52 -17.39
N GLY A 228 24.26 30.40 -17.74
CA GLY A 228 24.15 30.95 -19.11
C GLY A 228 23.96 32.46 -19.21
N SER A 229 24.86 33.28 -18.66
CA SER A 229 24.99 34.66 -19.12
C SER A 229 26.44 35.15 -19.07
N GLY A 230 27.03 35.37 -20.25
CA GLY A 230 28.44 35.74 -20.38
C GLY A 230 28.88 36.11 -21.81
N GLY A 231 28.13 36.98 -22.49
CA GLY A 231 28.62 37.98 -23.44
C GLY A 231 29.21 37.55 -24.82
N PRO A 232 29.13 38.44 -25.85
CA PRO A 232 29.34 38.09 -27.26
C PRO A 232 30.78 38.30 -27.75
N GLY A 233 31.22 37.50 -28.74
CA GLY A 233 32.50 37.68 -29.43
C GLY A 233 32.46 37.09 -30.84
N ALA A 234 32.67 37.96 -31.84
CA ALA A 234 32.62 37.67 -33.27
C ALA A 234 33.80 36.84 -33.78
N GLY A 235 33.59 36.07 -34.85
CA GLY A 235 34.67 35.45 -35.63
C GLY A 235 34.16 34.54 -36.74
N ALA A 236 34.31 34.98 -37.99
CA ALA A 236 33.92 34.29 -39.22
C ALA A 236 34.78 33.06 -39.57
N GLY A 237 34.26 32.15 -40.40
CA GLY A 237 35.07 31.13 -41.08
C GLY A 237 34.25 29.97 -41.66
N ALA A 238 34.54 29.62 -42.91
CA ALA A 238 33.69 28.88 -43.84
C ALA A 238 33.93 27.35 -43.91
N ALA A 239 33.07 26.71 -44.71
CA ALA A 239 33.27 25.50 -45.53
C ALA A 239 33.06 24.10 -44.88
N GLY A 240 32.14 23.32 -45.47
CA GLY A 240 32.28 21.85 -45.57
C GLY A 240 33.22 21.46 -46.72
N PRO A 241 33.40 20.17 -47.11
CA PRO A 241 32.49 19.05 -46.84
C PRO A 241 33.17 17.64 -46.64
N VAL A 242 32.32 16.61 -46.47
CA VAL A 242 32.44 15.13 -46.67
C VAL A 242 33.58 14.30 -46.02
N GLY A 243 33.21 13.18 -45.38
CA GLY A 243 34.11 12.06 -45.08
C GLY A 243 33.49 10.92 -44.24
N SER A 244 33.20 9.81 -44.91
CA SER A 244 32.86 8.42 -44.51
C SER A 244 33.34 7.86 -43.15
N GLY A 245 32.50 7.00 -42.52
CA GLY A 245 32.70 6.30 -41.21
C GLY A 245 33.74 5.16 -41.19
N PRO A 246 33.66 4.10 -40.34
CA PRO A 246 32.61 3.72 -39.36
C PRO A 246 33.13 3.25 -37.95
N ASP A 247 32.16 2.85 -37.10
CA ASP A 247 32.20 1.75 -36.11
C ASP A 247 32.20 2.06 -34.59
N ALA A 248 31.55 1.13 -33.88
CA ALA A 248 31.51 0.83 -32.45
C ALA A 248 30.31 1.37 -31.63
N SER A 249 29.20 0.62 -31.75
CA SER A 249 28.51 -0.04 -30.63
C SER A 249 28.08 0.80 -29.41
N ARG A 250 26.79 1.17 -29.39
CA ARG A 250 26.01 1.43 -28.15
C ARG A 250 24.72 0.60 -28.19
N PRO A 251 24.37 -0.19 -27.16
CA PRO A 251 23.05 -0.76 -27.07
C PRO A 251 22.07 0.35 -26.66
N ALA A 252 21.04 0.57 -27.47
CA ALA A 252 19.92 1.41 -27.12
C ALA A 252 19.00 0.65 -26.16
N VAL A 253 18.76 1.26 -25.01
CA VAL A 253 17.88 0.81 -23.93
C VAL A 253 16.43 0.69 -24.42
N ALA A 254 15.86 -0.51 -24.25
CA ALA A 254 14.46 -0.79 -24.45
C ALA A 254 13.67 -0.42 -23.18
N SER A 255 12.51 0.19 -23.40
CA SER A 255 11.56 0.60 -22.37
C SER A 255 11.03 -0.59 -21.57
N GLY A 256 10.85 -0.41 -20.27
CA GLY A 256 10.21 -1.40 -19.40
C GLY A 256 9.69 -0.76 -18.12
N ALA A 257 8.48 -0.20 -18.21
CA ALA A 257 7.74 0.32 -17.07
C ALA A 257 7.10 -0.83 -16.29
N THR A 258 7.44 -1.01 -15.01
CA THR A 258 6.61 -1.72 -14.02
C THR A 258 7.09 -1.38 -12.61
N GLY A 259 6.22 -0.84 -11.77
CA GLY A 259 6.48 -0.67 -10.35
C GLY A 259 5.71 0.50 -9.76
N ALA A 260 4.39 0.39 -9.67
CA ALA A 260 3.61 1.29 -8.84
C ALA A 260 2.36 0.56 -8.35
N ASP A 261 2.08 0.75 -7.07
CA ASP A 261 0.78 0.54 -6.41
C ASP A 261 0.65 -0.65 -5.43
N ALA A 262 1.74 -0.92 -4.69
CA ALA A 262 1.62 -1.43 -3.32
C ALA A 262 1.61 -0.32 -2.25
N GLY A 263 1.93 0.92 -2.65
CA GLY A 263 2.21 2.02 -1.75
C GLY A 263 1.00 2.68 -1.07
N ALA A 264 -0.23 2.56 -1.56
CA ALA A 264 -1.30 3.46 -1.06
C ALA A 264 -1.95 3.07 0.29
N VAL A 265 -2.07 1.77 0.59
CA VAL A 265 -2.52 1.30 1.91
C VAL A 265 -1.39 1.40 2.94
N ALA A 266 -0.16 1.16 2.47
CA ALA A 266 1.08 1.35 3.24
C ALA A 266 1.33 2.82 3.58
N SER A 267 1.10 3.74 2.62
CA SER A 267 1.36 5.17 2.73
C SER A 267 0.47 5.86 3.76
N ALA A 268 -0.80 5.45 3.87
CA ALA A 268 -1.71 6.03 4.86
C ALA A 268 -1.42 5.53 6.29
N ALA A 269 -1.08 4.25 6.46
CA ALA A 269 -0.67 3.70 7.76
C ALA A 269 0.72 4.19 8.20
N ALA A 270 1.65 4.37 7.26
CA ALA A 270 2.98 4.94 7.50
C ALA A 270 2.95 6.42 7.88
N ALA A 271 2.11 7.22 7.23
CA ALA A 271 1.96 8.63 7.54
C ALA A 271 1.40 8.86 8.96
N ALA A 272 0.51 7.97 9.43
CA ALA A 272 -0.01 8.01 10.80
C ALA A 272 1.05 7.58 11.83
N ALA A 273 1.78 6.49 11.58
CA ALA A 273 2.82 6.00 12.49
C ALA A 273 4.02 6.96 12.62
N ALA A 274 4.40 7.66 11.54
CA ALA A 274 5.48 8.64 11.57
C ALA A 274 5.10 9.95 12.27
N ALA A 275 3.81 10.33 12.28
CA ALA A 275 3.33 11.54 12.94
C ALA A 275 3.30 11.40 14.48
N ASP A 276 3.01 10.21 15.01
CA ASP A 276 2.98 9.96 16.45
C ASP A 276 4.38 9.84 17.08
N ASP A 277 5.38 9.31 16.36
CA ASP A 277 6.76 9.19 16.88
C ASP A 277 7.43 10.57 17.03
N ALA A 278 7.10 11.51 16.14
CA ALA A 278 7.51 12.92 16.26
C ALA A 278 6.83 13.64 17.44
N ALA A 279 5.56 13.32 17.73
CA ALA A 279 4.83 13.88 18.87
C ALA A 279 5.29 13.29 20.22
N ALA A 280 5.68 12.01 20.25
CA ALA A 280 6.24 11.34 21.43
C ALA A 280 7.66 11.85 21.76
N ALA A 281 8.49 12.09 20.74
CA ALA A 281 9.83 12.68 20.92
C ALA A 281 9.76 14.13 21.49
N ALA A 282 8.75 14.91 21.11
CA ALA A 282 8.56 16.28 21.59
C ALA A 282 8.15 16.38 23.08
N ARG A 283 7.52 15.33 23.65
CA ARG A 283 7.14 15.31 25.09
C ARG A 283 8.31 14.95 26.02
N LYS A 284 9.41 14.42 25.50
CA LYS A 284 10.57 13.98 26.29
C LYS A 284 11.63 15.08 26.53
N GLY A 285 11.37 16.31 26.06
CA GLY A 285 12.35 17.41 26.03
C GLY A 285 12.09 18.59 26.98
N ARG A 286 11.16 18.52 27.95
CA ARG A 286 10.96 19.62 28.90
C ARG A 286 11.77 19.37 30.18
N PRO A 287 12.81 20.17 30.50
CA PRO A 287 13.49 20.05 31.79
C PRO A 287 12.54 20.51 32.91
N GLU A 288 12.42 19.68 33.94
CA GLU A 288 11.82 20.05 35.23
C GLU A 288 12.66 21.19 35.83
N GLY A 289 12.02 22.34 36.06
CA GLY A 289 12.65 23.53 36.63
C GLY A 289 11.79 24.11 37.75
N ASP A 290 12.30 23.96 38.97
CA ASP A 290 12.07 24.70 40.21
C ASP A 290 10.66 25.13 40.60
N VAL A 291 10.10 24.40 41.56
CA VAL A 291 9.10 24.89 42.51
C VAL A 291 9.83 25.51 43.71
N PRO A 292 9.70 26.82 43.99
CA PRO A 292 10.04 27.34 45.31
C PRO A 292 8.86 27.14 46.27
N ALA A 293 9.20 26.61 47.44
CA ALA A 293 8.31 26.31 48.55
C ALA A 293 7.99 27.55 49.42
N VAL A 294 7.02 27.38 50.34
CA VAL A 294 6.76 28.16 51.59
C VAL A 294 5.90 29.44 51.39
N MET A 295 4.81 29.76 52.13
CA MET A 295 4.25 29.39 53.45
C MET A 295 2.72 29.69 53.53
N PRO A 296 2.00 29.25 54.59
CA PRO A 296 0.58 29.49 54.77
C PRO A 296 0.27 30.71 55.66
N ALA A 297 -0.94 31.25 55.52
CA ALA A 297 -1.66 32.04 56.52
C ALA A 297 -3.15 31.68 56.46
#